data_AF-A0A958IIU1-F1
#
_entry.id   AF-A0A958IIU1-F1
#
_cell.length_a   1.000
_cell.length_b   1.000
_cell.length_c   1.000
_cell.angle_alpha   90.00
_cell.angle_beta   90.00
_cell.angle_gamma   90.00
#
_symmetry.space_group_name_H-M   'P 1'
#
loop_
_entity.id
_entity.type
_entity.pdbx_description
1 polymer ?
#
loop_
_entity_poly.entity_id
_entity_poly.type
_entity_poly.pdbx_seq_one_letter_code
_entity_poly.pdbx_strand_id
1 'polypeptide(L)'
;MGKFNSLTRYDLQQAITNNQVLILQIISIAMFAGPGVFFLLIYIINSNKQPLIGESSISETTQILIYAAIALSFVMYGVFLVFPKIFLSASALKSRLNILPEELPNSVKADLLIGIDRTLMIIRFAMLEGIALFASVVLFVEVSNSPMQISGDLWYLATPSLILLAYILYNFPSKENILKRIENEILAKIKNQ
;
A
#
# COMPACT_ATOMS: atom_id res chain seq x y z
N MET A 1 -28.02 -2.72 -18.72
CA MET A 1 -28.46 -1.81 -17.64
C MET A 1 -28.22 -2.51 -16.32
N GLY A 2 -27.28 -1.99 -15.54
CA GLY A 2 -26.36 -2.78 -14.73
C GLY A 2 -26.98 -3.52 -13.56
N LYS A 3 -26.54 -4.77 -13.34
CA LYS A 3 -26.87 -5.65 -12.20
C LYS A 3 -26.77 -4.97 -10.82
N PHE A 4 -26.13 -3.80 -10.72
CA PHE A 4 -25.87 -3.05 -9.50
C PHE A 4 -26.68 -1.74 -9.37
N ASN A 5 -27.59 -1.43 -10.30
CA ASN A 5 -28.40 -0.19 -10.24
C ASN A 5 -29.41 -0.19 -9.08
N SER A 6 -29.79 -1.37 -8.57
CA SER A 6 -30.65 -1.53 -7.40
C SER A 6 -29.92 -1.33 -6.07
N LEU A 7 -28.59 -1.17 -6.09
CA LEU A 7 -27.79 -1.08 -4.87
C LEU A 7 -27.81 0.36 -4.33
N THR A 8 -28.32 0.53 -3.12
CA THR A 8 -28.36 1.82 -2.43
C THR A 8 -27.16 1.98 -1.50
N ARG A 9 -26.86 3.22 -1.11
CA ARG A 9 -25.87 3.51 -0.06
C ARG A 9 -26.22 2.82 1.26
N TYR A 10 -27.52 2.69 1.56
CA TYR A 10 -28.01 2.00 2.74
C TYR A 10 -27.66 0.50 2.71
N ASP A 11 -27.80 -0.17 1.55
CA ASP A 11 -27.42 -1.58 1.39
C ASP A 11 -25.91 -1.77 1.65
N LEU A 12 -25.07 -0.87 1.16
CA LEU A 12 -23.62 -0.88 1.42
C LEU A 12 -23.30 -0.66 2.90
N GLN A 13 -23.97 0.30 3.54
CA GLN A 13 -23.78 0.58 4.97
C GLN A 13 -24.13 -0.63 5.85
N GLN A 14 -25.20 -1.34 5.51
CA GLN A 14 -25.59 -2.55 6.24
C GLN A 14 -24.63 -3.71 5.99
N ALA A 15 -24.10 -3.85 4.77
CA ALA A 15 -23.15 -4.90 4.44
C ALA A 15 -21.78 -4.72 5.12
N ILE A 16 -21.34 -3.47 5.34
CA ILE A 16 -20.05 -3.20 6.00
C ILE A 16 -20.15 -3.45 7.51
N THR A 17 -19.79 -4.67 7.90
CA THR A 17 -19.76 -5.09 9.30
C THR A 17 -18.56 -4.49 10.05
N ASN A 18 -18.69 -4.30 11.36
CA ASN A 18 -17.56 -3.85 12.20
C ASN A 18 -16.36 -4.80 12.11
N ASN A 19 -16.62 -6.10 11.97
CA ASN A 19 -15.57 -7.11 11.85
C ASN A 19 -14.74 -6.94 10.56
N GLN A 20 -15.39 -6.67 9.42
CA GLN A 20 -14.68 -6.39 8.16
C GLN A 20 -13.79 -5.15 8.26
N VAL A 21 -14.27 -4.09 8.91
CA VAL A 21 -13.48 -2.87 9.14
C VAL A 21 -12.27 -3.19 10.02
N LEU A 22 -12.48 -3.92 11.11
CA LEU A 22 -11.40 -4.31 12.02
C LEU A 22 -10.32 -5.12 11.30
N ILE A 23 -10.71 -6.09 10.47
CA ILE A 23 -9.78 -6.89 9.67
C ILE A 23 -8.92 -6.00 8.76
N LEU A 24 -9.53 -5.02 8.07
CA LEU A 24 -8.80 -4.08 7.22
C LEU A 24 -7.84 -3.19 8.03
N GLN A 25 -8.25 -2.75 9.22
CA GLN A 25 -7.39 -1.97 10.12
C GLN A 25 -6.18 -2.79 10.57
N ILE A 26 -6.38 -4.04 10.98
CA ILE A 26 -5.30 -4.96 11.37
C ILE A 26 -4.32 -5.14 10.21
N ILE A 27 -4.82 -5.39 8.99
CA ILE A 27 -3.97 -5.53 7.79
C ILE A 27 -3.16 -4.23 7.56
N SER A 28 -3.80 -3.06 7.66
CA SER A 28 -3.13 -1.78 7.44
C SER A 28 -2.02 -1.54 8.47
N ILE A 29 -2.27 -1.86 9.74
CA ILE A 29 -1.28 -1.76 10.81
C ILE A 29 -0.14 -2.75 10.58
N ALA A 30 -0.44 -4.00 10.23
CA ALA A 30 0.56 -5.03 9.98
C ALA A 30 1.49 -4.66 8.81
N MET A 31 0.93 -4.12 7.73
CA MET A 31 1.68 -3.64 6.55
C MET A 31 2.64 -2.49 6.88
N PHE A 32 2.31 -1.64 7.85
CA PHE A 32 3.23 -0.61 8.33
C PHE A 32 4.24 -1.13 9.35
N ALA A 33 3.83 -2.09 10.19
CA ALA A 33 4.65 -2.59 11.28
C ALA A 33 5.99 -3.15 10.80
N GLY A 34 6.01 -3.87 9.67
CA GLY A 34 7.25 -4.40 9.08
C GLY A 34 8.30 -3.31 8.82
N PRO A 35 8.06 -2.37 7.87
CA PRO A 35 8.96 -1.25 7.62
C PRO A 35 9.23 -0.39 8.86
N GLY A 36 8.23 -0.15 9.71
CA GLY A 36 8.36 0.70 10.90
C GLY A 36 9.30 0.12 11.95
N VAL A 37 9.14 -1.16 12.30
CA VAL A 37 10.03 -1.86 13.24
C VAL A 37 11.44 -1.93 12.66
N PHE A 38 11.56 -2.23 11.37
CA PHE A 38 12.86 -2.35 10.72
C PHE A 38 13.60 -1.00 10.68
N PHE A 39 12.88 0.10 10.40
CA PHE A 39 13.43 1.45 10.48
C PHE A 39 13.89 1.82 11.89
N LEU A 40 13.12 1.45 12.92
CA LEU A 40 13.50 1.67 14.31
C LEU A 40 14.78 0.91 14.69
N LEU A 41 14.94 -0.33 14.22
CA LEU A 41 16.18 -1.10 14.41
C LEU A 41 17.38 -0.41 13.75
N ILE A 42 17.24 0.04 12.51
CA ILE A 42 18.27 0.78 11.78
C ILE A 42 18.71 2.03 12.56
N TYR A 43 17.74 2.80 13.06
CA TYR A 43 18.00 3.99 13.87
C TYR A 43 18.75 3.67 15.17
N ILE A 44 18.37 2.61 15.87
CA ILE A 44 19.06 2.15 17.08
C ILE A 44 20.50 1.76 16.76
N ILE A 45 20.73 0.98 15.70
CA ILE A 45 22.08 0.55 15.33
C ILE A 45 22.94 1.77 14.97
N ASN A 46 22.41 2.70 14.16
CA ASN A 46 23.14 3.90 13.77
C ASN A 46 23.46 4.82 14.96
N SER A 47 22.54 4.96 15.91
CA SER A 47 22.75 5.85 17.07
C SER A 47 23.76 5.31 18.08
N ASN A 48 24.01 4.00 18.10
CA ASN A 48 25.04 3.38 18.95
C ASN A 48 26.46 3.43 18.34
N LYS A 49 26.61 3.91 17.10
CA LYS A 49 27.93 4.06 16.49
C LYS A 49 28.65 5.31 16.98
N GLN A 50 29.93 5.15 17.30
CA GLN A 50 30.81 6.28 17.56
C GLN A 50 31.22 6.94 16.24
N PRO A 51 31.19 8.27 16.14
CA PRO A 51 31.71 8.97 14.98
C PRO A 51 33.24 8.81 14.96
N LEU A 52 33.76 7.97 14.06
CA LEU A 52 35.19 7.94 13.77
C LEU A 52 35.54 9.12 12.86
N ILE A 53 36.71 9.73 13.08
CA ILE A 53 37.21 10.83 12.27
C ILE A 53 37.88 10.21 11.02
N GLY A 54 37.18 10.25 9.89
CA GLY A 54 37.69 9.83 8.58
C GLY A 54 36.60 9.92 7.52
N GLU A 55 36.98 9.90 6.24
CA GLU A 55 36.00 9.86 5.15
C GLU A 55 35.42 8.45 5.04
N SER A 56 34.12 8.31 5.31
CA SER A 56 33.39 7.08 5.00
C SER A 56 33.07 7.06 3.50
N SER A 57 33.80 6.25 2.74
CA SER A 57 33.43 5.97 1.36
C SER A 57 32.29 4.96 1.32
N ILE A 58 31.17 5.33 0.70
CA ILE A 58 30.07 4.39 0.41
C ILE A 58 30.63 3.27 -0.47
N SER A 59 30.34 2.02 -0.13
CA SER A 59 30.81 0.89 -0.95
C SER A 59 30.16 0.92 -2.34
N GLU A 60 30.89 0.50 -3.38
CA GLU A 60 30.33 0.40 -4.75
C GLU A 60 29.04 -0.43 -4.78
N THR A 61 29.01 -1.53 -4.02
CA THR A 61 27.83 -2.38 -3.87
C THR A 61 26.65 -1.61 -3.28
N THR A 62 26.86 -0.84 -2.21
CA THR A 62 25.79 0.00 -1.63
C THR A 62 25.31 1.02 -2.66
N GLN A 63 26.23 1.65 -3.40
CA GLN A 63 25.87 2.64 -4.42
C GLN A 63 24.97 2.05 -5.51
N ILE A 64 25.28 0.83 -5.98
CA ILE A 64 24.42 0.11 -6.93
C ILE A 64 23.04 -0.17 -6.32
N LEU A 65 23.00 -0.62 -5.06
CA LEU A 65 21.74 -0.89 -4.35
C LEU A 65 20.89 0.36 -4.15
N ILE A 66 21.51 1.52 -3.89
CA ILE A 66 20.82 2.81 -3.79
C ILE A 66 20.15 3.16 -5.12
N TYR A 67 20.89 3.09 -6.24
CA TYR A 67 20.32 3.38 -7.55
C TYR A 67 19.21 2.38 -7.92
N ALA A 68 19.38 1.10 -7.58
CA ALA A 68 18.33 0.11 -7.74
C ALA A 68 17.08 0.44 -6.90
N ALA A 69 17.25 0.88 -5.65
CA ALA A 69 16.14 1.28 -4.77
C ALA A 69 15.40 2.50 -5.31
N ILE A 70 16.12 3.50 -5.82
CA ILE A 70 15.53 4.69 -6.45
C ILE A 70 14.74 4.28 -7.70
N ALA A 71 15.35 3.53 -8.61
CA ALA A 71 14.68 3.07 -9.84
C ALA A 71 13.43 2.23 -9.53
N LEU A 72 13.55 1.29 -8.59
CA LEU A 72 12.42 0.45 -8.17
C LEU A 72 11.33 1.29 -7.50
N SER A 73 11.68 2.36 -6.78
CA SER A 73 10.70 3.28 -6.19
C SER A 73 9.86 3.97 -7.26
N PHE A 74 10.49 4.50 -8.31
CA PHE A 74 9.76 5.11 -9.42
C PHE A 74 8.83 4.12 -10.11
N VAL A 75 9.29 2.89 -10.37
CA VAL A 75 8.47 1.84 -10.97
C VAL A 75 7.29 1.49 -10.07
N MET A 76 7.53 1.22 -8.78
CA MET A 76 6.48 0.82 -7.84
C MET A 76 5.45 1.92 -7.61
N TYR A 77 5.87 3.19 -7.53
CA TYR A 77 4.92 4.31 -7.45
C TYR A 77 4.12 4.49 -8.74
N GLY A 78 4.76 4.35 -9.91
CA GLY A 78 4.06 4.35 -11.19
C GLY A 78 3.00 3.26 -11.26
N VAL A 79 3.37 2.03 -10.89
CA VAL A 79 2.44 0.89 -10.83
C VAL A 79 1.34 1.15 -9.80
N PHE A 80 1.66 1.64 -8.62
CA PHE A 80 0.68 1.97 -7.58
C PHE A 80 -0.40 2.97 -8.05
N LEU A 81 -0.03 3.97 -8.86
CA LEU A 81 -0.96 4.96 -9.41
C LEU A 81 -1.80 4.40 -10.57
N VAL A 82 -1.22 3.53 -11.40
CA VAL A 82 -1.88 2.99 -12.61
C VAL A 82 -2.70 1.73 -12.30
N PHE A 83 -2.29 0.93 -11.33
CA PHE A 83 -2.88 -0.36 -11.00
C PHE A 83 -4.39 -0.30 -10.74
N PRO A 84 -4.95 0.65 -9.97
CA PRO A 84 -6.40 0.76 -9.77
C PRO A 84 -7.16 0.98 -11.09
N LYS A 85 -6.56 1.67 -12.06
CA LYS A 85 -7.18 1.90 -13.37
C LYS A 85 -7.30 0.61 -14.16
N ILE A 86 -6.26 -0.22 -14.13
CA ILE A 86 -6.22 -1.52 -14.82
C ILE A 86 -7.10 -2.54 -14.11
N PHE A 87 -6.97 -2.65 -12.78
CA PHE A 87 -7.69 -3.62 -11.96
C PHE A 87 -9.21 -3.37 -11.96
N LEU A 88 -9.62 -2.10 -11.99
CA LEU A 88 -11.03 -1.70 -12.10
C LEU A 88 -11.41 -1.32 -13.54
N SER A 89 -10.69 -1.78 -14.55
CA SER A 89 -11.06 -1.55 -15.94
C SER A 89 -12.38 -2.26 -16.27
N ALA A 90 -13.12 -1.74 -17.26
CA ALA A 90 -14.41 -2.29 -17.65
C ALA A 90 -14.32 -3.79 -18.04
N SER A 91 -13.27 -4.18 -18.76
CA SER A 91 -13.03 -5.58 -19.13
C SER A 91 -12.77 -6.47 -17.91
N ALA A 92 -11.97 -5.99 -16.94
CA ALA A 92 -11.63 -6.73 -15.72
C ALA A 92 -12.82 -6.84 -14.75
N LEU A 93 -13.62 -5.79 -14.61
CA LEU A 93 -14.85 -5.84 -13.82
C LEU A 93 -15.88 -6.74 -14.49
N LYS A 94 -16.07 -6.63 -15.80
CA LYS A 94 -17.01 -7.47 -16.55
C LYS A 94 -16.65 -8.94 -16.45
N SER A 95 -15.38 -9.34 -16.54
CA SER A 95 -14.99 -10.75 -16.38
C SER A 95 -15.27 -11.28 -14.97
N ARG A 96 -15.10 -10.45 -13.94
CA ARG A 96 -15.38 -10.83 -12.53
C ARG A 96 -16.87 -10.84 -12.20
N LEU A 97 -17.65 -9.97 -12.82
CA LEU A 97 -19.07 -9.76 -12.54
C LEU A 97 -20.00 -10.56 -13.46
N ASN A 98 -19.54 -10.98 -14.64
CA ASN A 98 -20.36 -11.76 -15.59
C ASN A 98 -20.56 -13.22 -15.18
N ILE A 99 -19.71 -13.76 -14.31
CA ILE A 99 -19.86 -15.12 -13.77
C ILE A 99 -21.07 -15.20 -12.81
N LEU A 100 -21.55 -14.05 -12.34
CA LEU A 100 -22.63 -13.98 -11.36
C LEU A 100 -24.02 -14.07 -12.02
N PRO A 101 -25.01 -14.74 -11.39
CA PRO A 101 -26.40 -14.69 -11.80
C PRO A 101 -26.91 -13.25 -11.93
N GLU A 102 -27.86 -13.00 -12.84
CA GLU A 102 -28.47 -11.66 -13.01
C GLU A 102 -29.20 -11.20 -11.74
N GLU A 103 -29.85 -12.13 -11.05
CA GLU A 103 -30.62 -11.88 -9.83
C GLU A 103 -29.85 -12.33 -8.60
N LEU A 104 -28.84 -11.54 -8.21
CA LEU A 104 -28.24 -11.68 -6.88
C LEU A 104 -28.94 -10.77 -5.87
N PRO A 105 -29.12 -11.22 -4.61
CA PRO A 105 -29.51 -10.34 -3.51
C PRO A 105 -28.56 -9.15 -3.37
N ASN A 106 -29.09 -7.98 -2.99
CA ASN A 106 -28.29 -6.77 -2.79
C ASN A 106 -27.17 -6.98 -1.76
N SER A 107 -27.38 -7.82 -0.73
CA SER A 107 -26.35 -8.18 0.25
C SER A 107 -25.13 -8.84 -0.39
N VAL A 108 -25.34 -9.83 -1.27
CA VAL A 108 -24.27 -10.55 -1.98
C VAL A 108 -23.53 -9.61 -2.93
N LYS A 109 -24.26 -8.73 -3.62
CA LYS A 109 -23.67 -7.70 -4.48
C LYS A 109 -22.78 -6.75 -3.68
N ALA A 110 -23.22 -6.31 -2.50
CA ALA A 110 -22.46 -5.43 -1.62
C ALA A 110 -21.18 -6.11 -1.10
N ASP A 111 -21.28 -7.35 -0.62
CA ASP A 111 -20.12 -8.12 -0.15
C ASP A 111 -19.06 -8.30 -1.23
N LEU A 112 -19.48 -8.49 -2.48
CA LEU A 112 -18.56 -8.61 -3.60
C LEU A 112 -17.82 -7.30 -3.89
N LEU A 113 -18.51 -6.16 -3.84
CA LEU A 113 -17.86 -4.85 -3.99
C LEU A 113 -16.87 -4.57 -2.86
N ILE A 114 -17.22 -4.93 -1.62
CA ILE A 114 -16.32 -4.85 -0.46
C ILE A 114 -15.10 -5.75 -0.66
N GLY A 115 -15.30 -6.96 -1.19
CA GLY A 115 -14.23 -7.89 -1.53
C GLY A 115 -13.25 -7.31 -2.55
N ILE A 116 -13.77 -6.65 -3.59
CA ILE A 116 -12.97 -5.98 -4.62
C ILE A 116 -12.16 -4.81 -4.02
N ASP A 117 -12.79 -3.93 -3.21
CA ASP A 117 -12.09 -2.82 -2.52
C ASP A 117 -10.97 -3.34 -1.63
N ARG A 118 -11.27 -4.36 -0.82
CA ARG A 118 -10.28 -5.00 0.06
C ARG A 118 -9.08 -5.54 -0.73
N THR A 119 -9.31 -6.30 -1.79
CA THR A 119 -8.22 -6.86 -2.60
C THR A 119 -7.40 -5.76 -3.24
N LEU A 120 -8.05 -4.71 -3.77
CA LEU A 120 -7.36 -3.55 -4.33
C LEU A 120 -6.47 -2.87 -3.29
N MET A 121 -6.98 -2.64 -2.08
CA MET A 121 -6.20 -2.04 -0.98
C MET A 121 -5.00 -2.89 -0.59
N ILE A 122 -5.19 -4.20 -0.42
CA ILE A 122 -4.10 -5.11 -0.03
C ILE A 122 -2.97 -5.06 -1.05
N ILE A 123 -3.29 -5.12 -2.35
CA ILE A 123 -2.28 -5.08 -3.40
C ILE A 123 -1.55 -3.73 -3.40
N ARG A 124 -2.28 -2.62 -3.25
CA ARG A 124 -1.68 -1.28 -3.17
C ARG A 124 -0.74 -1.14 -1.97
N PHE A 125 -1.13 -1.65 -0.80
CA PHE A 125 -0.27 -1.64 0.38
C PHE A 125 0.96 -2.52 0.19
N ALA A 126 0.81 -3.74 -0.34
CA ALA A 126 1.92 -4.63 -0.59
C ALA A 126 2.97 -4.03 -1.55
N MET A 127 2.54 -3.26 -2.57
CA MET A 127 3.45 -2.53 -3.46
C MET A 127 4.27 -1.48 -2.72
N LEU A 128 3.64 -0.69 -1.87
CA LEU A 128 4.31 0.35 -1.08
C LEU A 128 5.18 -0.24 0.04
N GLU A 129 4.72 -1.30 0.69
CA GLU A 129 5.48 -2.05 1.70
C GLU A 129 6.73 -2.67 1.10
N GLY A 130 6.61 -3.34 -0.06
CA GLY A 130 7.74 -4.00 -0.72
C GLY A 130 8.88 -3.03 -1.01
N ILE A 131 8.58 -1.82 -1.51
CA ILE A 131 9.61 -0.81 -1.74
C ILE A 131 10.16 -0.21 -0.44
N ALA A 132 9.30 0.01 0.56
CA ALA A 132 9.72 0.50 1.88
C ALA A 132 10.69 -0.46 2.58
N LEU A 133 10.39 -1.76 2.55
CA LEU A 133 11.27 -2.80 3.07
C LEU A 133 12.58 -2.84 2.28
N PHE A 134 12.53 -2.85 0.94
CA PHE A 134 13.74 -2.90 0.12
C PHE A 134 14.67 -1.72 0.42
N ALA A 135 14.17 -0.49 0.42
CA ALA A 135 14.97 0.70 0.72
C ALA A 135 15.54 0.66 2.14
N SER A 136 14.75 0.17 3.11
CA SER A 136 15.22 0.00 4.48
C SER A 136 16.30 -1.08 4.59
N VAL A 137 16.24 -2.16 3.80
CA VAL A 137 17.31 -3.19 3.74
C VAL A 137 18.59 -2.59 3.19
N VAL A 138 18.52 -1.79 2.13
CA VAL A 138 19.71 -1.08 1.60
C VAL A 138 20.32 -0.18 2.67
N LEU A 139 19.48 0.59 3.37
CA LEU A 139 19.93 1.43 4.48
C LEU A 139 20.57 0.59 5.58
N PHE A 140 19.95 -0.52 5.99
CA PHE A 140 20.47 -1.44 6.99
C PHE A 140 21.83 -2.03 6.62
N VAL A 141 22.03 -2.44 5.36
CA VAL A 141 23.33 -2.95 4.87
C VAL A 141 24.41 -1.90 5.04
N GLU A 142 24.12 -0.65 4.69
CA GLU A 142 25.07 0.45 4.84
C GLU A 142 25.35 0.78 6.32
N VAL A 143 24.31 0.77 7.17
CA VAL A 143 24.49 0.92 8.62
C VAL A 143 25.28 -0.25 9.19
N SER A 144 25.17 -1.46 8.65
CA SER A 144 25.89 -2.60 9.23
C SER A 144 27.36 -2.64 8.79
N ASN A 145 27.66 -2.19 7.57
CA ASN A 145 28.99 -2.28 6.99
C ASN A 145 29.84 -1.03 7.18
N SER A 146 29.24 0.14 7.40
CA SER A 146 30.00 1.37 7.63
C SER A 146 30.49 1.45 9.08
N PRO A 147 31.77 1.73 9.36
CA PRO A 147 32.25 1.90 10.72
C PRO A 147 31.80 3.22 11.35
N MET A 148 31.27 4.15 10.55
CA MET A 148 30.86 5.49 10.96
C MET A 148 29.34 5.65 10.90
N GLN A 149 28.85 6.75 11.48
CA GLN A 149 27.49 7.20 11.25
C GLN A 149 27.28 7.49 9.76
N ILE A 150 26.07 7.19 9.30
CA ILE A 150 25.71 7.31 7.90
C ILE A 150 25.61 8.80 7.53
N SER A 151 25.99 9.16 6.30
CA SER A 151 25.77 10.51 5.77
C SER A 151 24.28 10.87 5.75
N GLY A 152 23.98 12.17 5.88
CA GLY A 152 22.61 12.69 5.86
C GLY A 152 21.81 12.25 4.62
N ASP A 153 22.48 12.16 3.47
CA ASP A 153 21.85 11.84 2.19
C ASP A 153 21.27 10.42 2.13
N LEU A 154 21.84 9.47 2.87
CA LEU A 154 21.33 8.10 2.84
C LEU A 154 20.00 7.95 3.59
N TRP A 155 19.64 8.90 4.44
CA TRP A 155 18.30 8.95 5.04
C TRP A 155 17.20 9.21 4.01
N TYR A 156 17.52 9.63 2.78
CA TYR A 156 16.52 9.67 1.71
C TYR A 156 15.94 8.27 1.38
N LEU A 157 16.64 7.18 1.72
CA LEU A 157 16.10 5.82 1.65
C LEU A 157 14.97 5.55 2.65
N ALA A 158 14.74 6.43 3.63
CA ALA A 158 13.57 6.37 4.51
C ALA A 158 12.29 6.86 3.83
N THR A 159 12.41 7.60 2.72
CA THR A 159 11.28 8.25 2.03
C THR A 159 10.17 7.26 1.67
N PRO A 160 10.45 6.04 1.14
CA PRO A 160 9.39 5.09 0.85
C PRO A 160 8.59 4.62 2.06
N SER A 161 9.24 4.45 3.20
CA SER A 161 8.57 4.12 4.48
C SER A 161 7.69 5.27 4.97
N LEU A 162 8.14 6.52 4.81
CA LEU A 162 7.35 7.71 5.14
C LEU A 162 6.13 7.86 4.22
N ILE A 163 6.29 7.60 2.92
CA ILE A 163 5.18 7.61 1.95
C ILE A 163 4.15 6.54 2.31
N LEU A 164 4.59 5.33 2.65
CA LEU A 164 3.70 4.26 3.11
C LEU A 164 2.92 4.68 4.37
N LEU A 165 3.61 5.24 5.36
CA LEU A 165 2.98 5.73 6.60
C LEU A 165 1.93 6.81 6.32
N ALA A 166 2.30 7.84 5.56
CA ALA A 166 1.40 8.92 5.20
C ALA A 166 0.18 8.38 4.44
N TYR A 167 0.39 7.44 3.54
CA TYR A 167 -0.69 6.81 2.77
C TYR A 167 -1.63 5.99 3.66
N ILE A 168 -1.11 5.21 4.61
CA ILE A 168 -1.92 4.44 5.56
C ILE A 168 -2.71 5.35 6.50
N LEU A 169 -2.10 6.42 7.01
CA LEU A 169 -2.78 7.38 7.88
C LEU A 169 -3.91 8.11 7.14
N TYR A 170 -3.65 8.56 5.90
CA TYR A 170 -4.65 9.24 5.08
C TYR A 170 -5.81 8.31 4.66
N ASN A 171 -5.50 7.05 4.35
CA ASN A 171 -6.49 6.06 3.88
C ASN A 171 -6.91 5.06 4.95
N PHE A 172 -6.73 5.40 6.23
CA PHE A 172 -6.96 4.46 7.32
C PHE A 172 -8.38 3.87 7.24
N PRO A 173 -8.55 2.54 7.34
CA PRO A 173 -9.85 1.93 7.09
C PRO A 173 -10.88 2.36 8.14
N SER A 174 -11.91 3.04 7.66
CA SER A 174 -13.12 3.38 8.40
C SER A 174 -14.33 3.04 7.53
N LYS A 175 -15.50 2.84 8.15
CA LYS A 175 -16.73 2.57 7.40
C LYS A 175 -16.97 3.60 6.29
N GLU A 176 -16.80 4.88 6.62
CA GLU A 176 -17.02 5.97 5.68
C GLU A 176 -15.97 5.99 4.55
N ASN A 177 -14.70 5.71 4.86
CA ASN A 177 -13.65 5.67 3.84
C ASN A 177 -13.86 4.50 2.87
N ILE A 178 -14.28 3.33 3.37
CA ILE A 178 -14.60 2.15 2.54
C ILE A 178 -15.79 2.48 1.63
N LEU A 179 -16.85 3.07 2.18
CA LEU A 179 -18.02 3.48 1.41
C LEU A 179 -17.67 4.46 0.29
N LYS A 180 -16.94 5.53 0.62
CA LYS A 180 -16.51 6.54 -0.36
C LYS A 180 -15.70 5.93 -1.50
N ARG A 181 -14.80 4.99 -1.22
CA ARG A 181 -14.01 4.33 -2.28
C ARG A 181 -14.87 3.43 -3.15
N ILE A 182 -15.76 2.63 -2.56
CA ILE A 182 -16.67 1.78 -3.34
C ILE A 182 -17.54 2.64 -4.26
N GLU A 183 -18.09 3.75 -3.74
CA GLU A 183 -18.94 4.67 -4.52
C GLU A 183 -18.16 5.37 -5.64
N ASN A 184 -17.01 5.97 -5.32
CA ASN A 184 -16.27 6.81 -6.25
C ASN A 184 -15.40 6.04 -7.24
N GLU A 185 -14.82 4.90 -6.84
CA GLU A 185 -13.85 4.17 -7.67
C GLU A 185 -14.47 2.97 -8.39
N ILE A 186 -15.41 2.26 -7.75
CA ILE A 186 -15.98 1.02 -8.28
C ILE A 186 -17.34 1.29 -8.93
N LEU A 187 -18.31 1.83 -8.19
CA LEU A 187 -19.66 2.06 -8.70
C LEU A 187 -19.70 3.11 -9.81
N ALA A 188 -18.92 4.20 -9.70
CA ALA A 188 -18.83 5.19 -10.77
C ALA A 188 -18.38 4.57 -12.10
N LYS A 189 -17.43 3.62 -12.06
CA LYS A 189 -16.97 2.90 -13.25
C LYS A 189 -17.97 1.88 -13.79
N ILE A 190 -18.78 1.28 -12.93
CA ILE A 190 -19.85 0.37 -13.32
C ILE A 190 -21.03 1.12 -13.94
N LYS A 191 -21.37 2.33 -13.43
CA LYS A 191 -22.51 3.13 -13.91
C LYS A 191 -22.25 3.85 -15.23
N ASN A 192 -21.00 4.19 -15.52
CA ASN A 192 -20.60 4.81 -16.79
C ASN A 192 -20.47 3.79 -17.96
N GLN A 193 -20.99 2.57 -17.78
CA GLN A 193 -21.04 1.48 -18.77
C GLN A 193 -22.48 1.11 -19.08
#